data_AF-A0AAD7R2F9-F1
#
_entry.id   AF-A0AAD7R2F9-F1
#
_cell.length_a   1.000
_cell.length_b   1.000
_cell.length_c   1.000
_cell.angle_alpha   90.00
_cell.angle_beta   90.00
_cell.angle_gamma   90.00
#
_symmetry.space_group_name_H-M   'P 1'
#
loop_
_entity.id
_entity.type
_entity.pdbx_description
1 polymer ?
#
loop_
_entity_poly.entity_id
_entity_poly.type
_entity_poly.pdbx_seq_one_letter_code
_entity_poly.pdbx_strand_id
1 'polypeptide(L)'
;MERCLFFLSLSSLLLLSTASSGYVRLKDGDSPCAGRVEINHEGEWGRVCGAGWTESDAKLMCRELDCGTAVELRPYPYSGSGFHKNGPYGICSDYPYGFGVKCLGGVRLVGGAHLCDGRVEVHDGRSWQTVCDADFDQQDAEVVCRELGCGAPAEVRGQLRLAG
;
A
#
# COMPACT_ATOMS: atom_id res chain seq x y z
N MET A 1 -27.66 -5.41 -14.18
CA MET A 1 -27.10 -5.38 -12.82
C MET A 1 -26.73 -6.79 -12.44
N GLU A 2 -25.50 -6.96 -11.94
CA GLU A 2 -24.92 -8.15 -11.30
C GLU A 2 -24.63 -9.36 -12.19
N ARG A 3 -23.36 -9.52 -12.58
CA ARG A 3 -22.67 -10.81 -12.80
C ARG A 3 -21.16 -10.63 -13.13
N CYS A 4 -20.44 -9.98 -12.23
CA CYS A 4 -18.97 -10.12 -12.08
C CYS A 4 -18.57 -10.72 -10.72
N LEU A 5 -19.54 -11.14 -9.89
CA LEU A 5 -19.30 -11.86 -8.65
C LEU A 5 -19.79 -13.30 -8.80
N PHE A 6 -18.93 -14.19 -9.29
CA PHE A 6 -19.08 -15.61 -9.02
C PHE A 6 -18.16 -15.99 -7.86
N PHE A 7 -18.74 -15.88 -6.66
CA PHE A 7 -18.27 -16.61 -5.48
C PHE A 7 -18.25 -18.10 -5.81
N LEU A 8 -17.05 -18.67 -5.95
CA LEU A 8 -16.85 -20.11 -5.85
C LEU A 8 -15.95 -20.41 -4.65
N SER A 9 -16.57 -20.66 -3.50
CA SER A 9 -16.45 -21.92 -2.76
C SER A 9 -16.81 -21.73 -1.29
N LEU A 10 -17.76 -22.54 -0.83
CA LEU A 10 -18.10 -22.78 0.57
C LEU A 10 -16.92 -23.38 1.33
N SER A 11 -16.98 -23.25 2.67
CA SER A 11 -16.22 -23.98 3.71
C SER A 11 -14.73 -23.68 3.90
N SER A 12 -14.42 -22.72 4.78
CA SER A 12 -14.15 -23.00 6.20
C SER A 12 -13.91 -21.70 6.95
N LEU A 13 -14.63 -21.52 8.06
CA LEU A 13 -14.31 -20.53 9.10
C LEU A 13 -12.97 -20.91 9.72
N LEU A 14 -11.89 -20.47 9.09
CA LEU A 14 -10.61 -20.24 9.74
C LEU A 14 -10.34 -18.75 9.56
N LEU A 15 -10.84 -17.97 10.52
CA LEU A 15 -10.32 -16.62 10.75
C LEU A 15 -8.88 -16.80 11.24
N LEU A 16 -7.94 -17.02 10.33
CA LEU A 16 -6.58 -16.59 10.59
C LEU A 16 -6.62 -15.07 10.50
N SER A 17 -6.93 -14.42 11.63
CA SER A 17 -6.38 -13.10 11.83
C SER A 17 -4.88 -13.32 11.87
N THR A 18 -4.19 -13.17 10.74
CA THR A 18 -2.81 -12.74 10.83
C THR A 18 -2.93 -11.43 11.60
N ALA A 19 -2.54 -11.46 12.87
CA ALA A 19 -2.39 -10.26 13.63
C ALA A 19 -1.47 -9.39 12.77
N SER A 20 -2.03 -8.36 12.11
CA SER A 20 -1.23 -7.19 11.77
C SER A 20 -0.61 -6.86 13.10
N SER A 21 0.68 -7.15 13.22
CA SER A 21 1.44 -6.93 14.43
C SER A 21 1.13 -5.48 14.74
N GLY A 22 0.38 -5.22 15.82
CA GLY A 22 -0.13 -3.89 16.17
C GLY A 22 0.99 -2.91 16.55
N TYR A 23 2.19 -3.15 16.01
CA TYR A 23 3.45 -2.48 16.14
C TYR A 23 3.53 -1.24 15.26
N VAL A 24 2.75 -1.10 14.18
CA VAL A 24 2.82 0.08 13.29
C VAL A 24 1.43 0.59 12.90
N ARG A 25 1.30 1.92 12.80
CA ARG A 25 0.10 2.59 12.25
C ARG A 25 0.48 3.87 11.51
N LEU A 26 -0.41 4.32 10.61
CA LEU A 26 -0.29 5.60 9.93
C LEU A 26 -1.30 6.61 10.51
N LYS A 27 -0.85 7.85 10.72
CA LYS A 27 -1.67 8.97 11.22
C LYS A 27 -1.50 10.21 10.36
N ASP A 28 -2.55 11.03 10.33
CA ASP A 28 -2.58 12.35 9.66
C ASP A 28 -2.20 12.34 8.17
N GLY A 29 -2.49 11.25 7.47
CA GLY A 29 -2.33 11.16 6.01
C GLY A 29 -3.64 11.26 5.24
N ASP A 30 -3.52 11.32 3.91
CA ASP A 30 -4.60 11.44 2.93
C ASP A 30 -5.36 10.13 2.66
N SER A 31 -4.89 8.98 3.19
CA SER A 31 -5.54 7.69 3.07
C SER A 31 -5.15 6.76 4.23
N PRO A 32 -5.82 5.60 4.42
CA PRO A 32 -5.40 4.58 5.38
C PRO A 32 -3.98 4.04 5.14
N CYS A 33 -3.51 4.17 3.90
CA CYS A 33 -2.21 3.71 3.42
C CYS A 33 -1.20 4.85 3.25
N ALA A 34 -1.46 6.01 3.84
CA ALA A 34 -0.56 7.14 3.81
C ALA A 34 -0.54 7.84 5.17
N GLY A 35 0.61 8.40 5.55
CA GLY A 35 0.69 9.28 6.71
C GLY A 35 2.00 9.16 7.47
N ARG A 36 2.04 9.84 8.61
CA ARG A 36 3.13 9.74 9.59
C ARG A 36 3.12 8.35 10.23
N VAL A 37 4.30 7.75 10.32
CA VAL A 37 4.49 6.47 10.99
C VAL A 37 4.51 6.64 12.51
N GLU A 38 3.72 5.84 13.18
CA GLU A 38 3.78 5.64 14.63
C GLU A 38 3.97 4.16 14.92
N ILE A 39 4.80 3.84 15.92
CA ILE A 39 5.04 2.48 16.36
C ILE A 39 4.51 2.26 17.78
N ASN A 40 4.09 1.03 18.07
CA ASN A 40 3.70 0.60 19.40
C ASN A 40 4.88 -0.11 20.08
N HIS A 41 5.28 0.38 21.23
CA HIS A 41 6.26 -0.27 22.11
C HIS A 41 5.62 -0.46 23.48
N GLU A 42 5.47 -1.71 23.92
CA GLU A 42 4.90 -2.06 25.24
C GLU A 42 3.50 -1.47 25.50
N GLY A 43 2.68 -1.32 24.46
CA GLY A 43 1.34 -0.76 24.55
C GLY A 43 1.28 0.75 24.36
N GLU A 44 2.42 1.45 24.33
CA GLU A 44 2.48 2.88 24.08
C GLU A 44 2.76 3.19 22.60
N TRP A 45 1.94 4.08 22.04
CA TRP A 45 2.13 4.57 20.67
C TRP A 45 2.97 5.83 20.66
N GLY A 46 4.02 5.84 19.85
CA GLY A 46 4.87 7.01 19.67
C GLY A 46 5.35 7.16 18.24
N ARG A 47 5.80 8.38 17.94
CA ARG A 47 6.38 8.73 16.63
C ARG A 47 7.77 8.14 16.52
N VAL A 48 8.26 8.01 15.30
CA VAL A 48 9.65 7.63 15.04
C VAL A 48 10.47 8.84 14.61
N CYS A 49 11.74 8.89 15.03
CA CYS A 49 12.69 9.87 14.49
C CYS A 49 12.96 9.55 13.02
N GLY A 50 13.16 10.54 12.15
CA GLY A 50 13.40 10.28 10.72
C GLY A 50 14.75 9.62 10.43
N ALA A 51 15.75 9.84 11.28
CA ALA A 51 17.09 9.30 11.08
C ALA A 51 17.13 7.77 11.16
N GLY A 52 17.78 7.14 10.17
CA GLY A 52 18.00 5.70 10.10
C GLY A 52 16.87 4.89 9.48
N TRP A 53 15.65 5.42 9.39
CA TRP A 53 14.56 4.80 8.64
C TRP A 53 14.74 5.00 7.14
N THR A 54 14.56 3.93 6.39
CA THR A 54 14.90 3.80 4.98
C THR A 54 13.69 3.34 4.18
N GLU A 55 13.80 3.40 2.87
CA GLU A 55 12.78 2.88 1.96
C GLU A 55 12.48 1.39 2.19
N SER A 56 13.49 0.59 2.54
CA SER A 56 13.30 -0.82 2.87
C SER A 56 12.39 -1.02 4.08
N ASP A 57 12.50 -0.16 5.10
CA ASP A 57 11.63 -0.23 6.28
C ASP A 57 10.21 0.21 5.92
N ALA A 58 10.07 1.27 5.12
CA ALA A 58 8.76 1.69 4.63
C ALA A 58 8.07 0.58 3.86
N LYS A 59 8.79 -0.15 3.01
CA LYS A 59 8.25 -1.32 2.28
C LYS A 59 7.78 -2.41 3.23
N LEU A 60 8.49 -2.67 4.33
CA LEU A 60 8.06 -3.62 5.35
C LEU A 60 6.81 -3.12 6.09
N MET A 61 6.76 -1.83 6.46
CA MET A 61 5.59 -1.22 7.10
C MET A 61 4.35 -1.29 6.21
N CYS A 62 4.48 -0.94 4.94
CA CYS A 62 3.37 -0.99 3.99
C CYS A 62 2.84 -2.42 3.81
N ARG A 63 3.71 -3.44 3.88
CA ARG A 63 3.29 -4.85 3.86
C ARG A 63 2.58 -5.25 5.15
N GLU A 64 3.10 -4.84 6.31
CA GLU A 64 2.51 -5.14 7.62
C GLU A 64 1.13 -4.51 7.81
N LEU A 65 0.92 -3.35 7.19
CA LEU A 65 -0.34 -2.61 7.15
C LEU A 65 -1.31 -3.10 6.06
N ASP A 66 -0.92 -4.12 5.28
CA ASP A 66 -1.66 -4.61 4.11
C ASP A 66 -2.00 -3.51 3.07
N CYS A 67 -1.05 -2.59 2.91
CA CYS A 67 -1.11 -1.43 2.03
C CYS A 67 -0.17 -1.56 0.82
N GLY A 68 0.28 -2.77 0.50
CA GLY A 68 1.18 -3.03 -0.63
C GLY A 68 2.62 -2.58 -0.37
N THR A 69 3.22 -1.85 -1.30
CA THR A 69 4.62 -1.38 -1.21
C THR A 69 4.70 0.12 -0.95
N ALA A 70 5.77 0.55 -0.28
CA ALA A 70 6.06 1.98 -0.17
C ALA A 70 6.46 2.54 -1.53
N VAL A 71 5.93 3.72 -1.85
CA VAL A 71 6.23 4.48 -3.07
C VAL A 71 6.69 5.90 -2.81
N GLU A 72 6.50 6.39 -1.58
CA GLU A 72 6.95 7.71 -1.19
C GLU A 72 7.38 7.69 0.28
N LEU A 73 8.54 8.30 0.56
CA LEU A 73 8.93 8.68 1.92
C LEU A 73 8.62 10.16 2.10
N ARG A 74 7.79 10.48 3.10
CA ARG A 74 7.44 11.87 3.44
C ARG A 74 8.18 12.31 4.70
N PRO A 75 9.05 13.34 4.63
CA PRO A 75 9.54 14.01 5.82
C PRO A 75 8.38 14.71 6.52
N TYR A 76 8.13 14.40 7.80
CA TYR A 76 7.16 15.13 8.61
C TYR A 76 7.90 16.18 9.44
N PRO A 77 7.65 17.50 9.30
CA PRO A 77 8.27 18.49 10.16
C PRO A 77 7.96 18.19 11.63
N TYR A 78 9.00 17.91 12.42
CA TYR A 78 8.85 17.46 13.79
C TYR A 78 10.00 17.95 14.67
N SER A 79 9.62 18.50 15.82
CA SER A 79 10.56 18.83 16.89
C SER A 79 10.02 18.21 18.18
N GLY A 80 10.76 17.25 18.74
CA GLY A 80 10.38 16.54 19.96
C GLY A 80 11.03 15.15 20.09
N SER A 81 10.46 14.30 20.93
CA SER A 81 10.95 12.94 21.21
C SER A 81 10.27 11.87 20.37
N GLY A 82 11.03 10.86 19.95
CA GLY A 82 10.53 9.72 19.19
C GLY A 82 11.38 8.47 19.38
N PHE A 83 10.94 7.37 18.78
CA PHE A 83 11.68 6.12 18.74
C PHE A 83 12.76 6.14 17.64
N HIS A 84 13.96 5.71 17.99
CA HIS A 84 15.06 5.52 17.05
C HIS A 84 15.02 4.10 16.48
N LYS A 85 15.35 3.91 15.19
CA LYS A 85 15.25 2.61 14.50
C LYS A 85 15.95 1.44 15.20
N ASN A 86 17.01 1.73 15.97
CA ASN A 86 17.74 0.74 16.78
C ASN A 86 18.15 1.33 18.14
N GLY A 87 17.32 2.20 18.70
CA GLY A 87 17.69 2.95 19.90
C GLY A 87 16.50 3.28 20.80
N PRO A 88 16.77 3.86 21.97
CA PRO A 88 15.73 4.17 22.94
C PRO A 88 14.80 5.28 22.43
N TYR A 89 13.66 5.44 23.09
CA TYR A 89 12.84 6.63 22.96
C TYR A 89 13.61 7.86 23.48
N GLY A 90 13.66 8.94 22.71
CA GLY A 90 14.43 10.13 23.10
C GLY A 90 14.28 11.29 22.13
N ILE A 91 14.94 12.41 22.42
CA ILE A 91 14.93 13.61 21.57
C ILE A 91 15.53 13.27 20.21
N CYS A 92 14.83 13.60 19.12
CA CYS A 92 15.35 13.43 17.77
C CYS A 92 16.37 14.54 17.47
N SER A 93 17.62 14.34 17.87
CA SER A 93 18.69 15.37 17.81
C SER A 93 19.30 15.55 16.42
N ASP A 94 19.24 14.51 15.58
CA ASP A 94 20.02 14.45 14.34
C ASP A 94 19.24 14.95 13.11
N TYR A 95 17.90 14.94 13.18
CA TYR A 95 17.03 15.35 12.06
C TYR A 95 15.72 15.97 12.58
N PRO A 96 15.36 17.19 12.17
CA PRO A 96 14.11 17.86 12.57
C PRO A 96 12.87 17.33 11.81
N TYR A 97 12.94 16.09 11.32
CA TYR A 97 11.87 15.45 10.57
C TYR A 97 11.58 14.07 11.12
N GLY A 98 10.30 13.75 11.31
CA GLY A 98 9.79 12.40 11.52
C GLY A 98 9.65 11.64 10.20
N PHE A 99 9.39 10.34 10.30
CA PHE A 99 9.22 9.45 9.14
C PHE A 99 7.74 9.29 8.78
N GLY A 100 7.38 9.56 7.54
CA GLY A 100 6.07 9.27 6.96
C GLY A 100 6.22 8.45 5.70
N VAL A 101 5.17 7.71 5.34
CA VAL A 101 5.16 6.86 4.14
C VAL A 101 3.85 7.05 3.38
N LYS A 102 3.93 6.92 2.05
CA LYS A 102 2.79 6.61 1.20
C LYS A 102 2.98 5.21 0.63
N CYS A 103 2.03 4.36 0.95
CA CYS A 103 1.94 3.01 0.44
C CYS A 103 0.96 2.98 -0.74
N LEU A 104 1.23 2.12 -1.70
CA LEU A 104 0.39 1.91 -2.87
C LEU A 104 -0.66 0.85 -2.52
N GLY A 105 -1.69 1.31 -1.81
CA GLY A 105 -2.77 0.48 -1.33
C GLY A 105 -3.78 0.19 -2.43
N GLY A 106 -3.67 -0.98 -3.04
CA GLY A 106 -4.85 -1.62 -3.62
C GLY A 106 -4.83 -1.91 -5.11
N VAL A 107 -3.73 -1.74 -5.85
CA VAL A 107 -3.63 -2.15 -7.27
C VAL A 107 -2.29 -2.84 -7.54
N ARG A 108 -2.31 -3.95 -8.28
CA ARG A 108 -1.10 -4.66 -8.75
C ARG A 108 -1.29 -5.24 -10.16
N LEU A 109 -0.19 -5.52 -10.86
CA LEU A 109 -0.17 -6.26 -12.12
C LEU A 109 0.38 -7.68 -11.89
N VAL A 110 -0.34 -8.71 -12.34
CA VAL A 110 0.02 -10.12 -12.14
C VAL A 110 0.13 -10.87 -13.46
N GLY A 111 1.19 -11.68 -13.60
CA GLY A 111 1.35 -12.62 -14.71
C GLY A 111 1.87 -12.00 -16.02
N GLY A 112 2.39 -10.77 -15.99
CA GLY A 112 3.08 -10.16 -17.12
C GLY A 112 4.57 -10.45 -17.15
N ALA A 113 5.24 -9.99 -18.21
CA ALA A 113 6.68 -10.16 -18.43
C ALA A 113 7.55 -9.31 -17.50
N HIS A 114 7.01 -8.18 -16.99
CA HIS A 114 7.71 -7.28 -16.06
C HIS A 114 6.71 -6.53 -15.17
N LEU A 115 7.21 -5.70 -14.24
CA LEU A 115 6.43 -4.99 -13.21
C LEU A 115 5.38 -3.98 -13.74
N CYS A 116 5.42 -3.67 -15.03
CA CYS A 116 4.51 -2.74 -15.72
C CYS A 116 3.67 -3.47 -16.78
N ASP A 117 3.55 -4.80 -16.66
CA ASP A 117 2.79 -5.66 -17.55
C ASP A 117 2.03 -6.70 -16.72
N GLY A 118 0.84 -7.07 -17.18
CA GLY A 118 0.03 -8.13 -16.57
C GLY A 118 -1.43 -7.75 -16.33
N ARG A 119 -2.15 -8.66 -15.67
CA ARG A 119 -3.55 -8.48 -15.29
C ARG A 119 -3.65 -7.54 -14.09
N VAL A 120 -4.53 -6.55 -14.18
CA VAL A 120 -4.86 -5.66 -13.06
C VAL A 120 -5.63 -6.42 -11.99
N GLU A 121 -5.11 -6.39 -10.77
CA GLU A 121 -5.81 -6.85 -9.58
C GLU A 121 -5.91 -5.73 -8.55
N VAL A 122 -7.10 -5.60 -7.98
CA VAL A 122 -7.42 -4.57 -6.99
C VAL A 122 -7.66 -5.23 -5.63
N HIS A 123 -7.12 -4.68 -4.56
CA HIS A 123 -7.35 -5.19 -3.20
C HIS A 123 -8.61 -4.56 -2.60
N ASP A 124 -9.60 -5.37 -2.23
CA ASP A 124 -10.87 -4.91 -1.64
C ASP A 124 -10.82 -4.75 -0.12
N GLY A 125 -9.64 -4.90 0.49
CA GLY A 125 -9.43 -4.91 1.94
C GLY A 125 -9.57 -6.30 2.59
N ARG A 126 -9.87 -7.33 1.81
CA ARG A 126 -9.90 -8.74 2.26
C ARG A 126 -9.13 -9.67 1.33
N SER A 127 -9.15 -9.36 0.04
CA SER A 127 -8.61 -10.23 -1.00
C SER A 127 -8.30 -9.45 -2.28
N TRP A 128 -7.40 -10.02 -3.08
CA TRP A 128 -7.09 -9.52 -4.40
C TRP A 128 -8.16 -9.96 -5.39
N GLN A 129 -8.82 -8.99 -6.02
CA GLN A 129 -9.90 -9.17 -6.99
C GLN A 129 -9.41 -8.81 -8.39
N THR A 130 -9.96 -9.46 -9.40
CA THR A 130 -9.72 -9.10 -10.81
C THR A 130 -10.69 -8.01 -11.24
N VAL A 131 -10.23 -7.09 -12.09
CA VAL A 131 -11.09 -6.07 -12.71
C VAL A 131 -11.78 -6.66 -13.94
N CYS A 132 -13.06 -6.34 -14.15
CA CYS A 132 -13.80 -6.77 -15.33
C CYS A 132 -13.40 -5.95 -16.56
N ASP A 133 -13.29 -6.63 -17.70
CA ASP A 133 -12.86 -6.06 -18.98
C ASP A 133 -13.88 -5.11 -19.62
N ALA A 134 -15.17 -5.34 -19.38
CA ALA A 134 -16.26 -4.54 -19.95
C ALA A 134 -16.22 -3.05 -19.54
N ASP A 135 -15.70 -2.77 -18.35
CA ASP A 135 -15.68 -1.44 -17.74
C ASP A 135 -14.24 -0.92 -17.53
N PHE A 136 -13.21 -1.62 -18.02
CA PHE A 136 -11.81 -1.20 -17.90
C PHE A 136 -11.29 -0.65 -19.23
N ASP A 137 -11.09 0.66 -19.30
CA ASP A 137 -10.68 1.35 -20.51
C ASP A 137 -9.28 1.99 -20.41
N GLN A 138 -8.95 2.81 -21.41
CA GLN A 138 -7.65 3.49 -21.50
C GLN A 138 -7.43 4.48 -20.33
N GLN A 139 -8.49 5.15 -19.87
CA GLN A 139 -8.43 6.13 -18.78
C GLN A 139 -8.18 5.41 -17.45
N ASP A 140 -8.82 4.26 -17.24
CA ASP A 140 -8.55 3.41 -16.08
C ASP A 140 -7.10 2.90 -16.08
N ALA A 141 -6.59 2.49 -17.25
CA ALA A 141 -5.20 2.09 -17.40
C ALA A 141 -4.21 3.24 -17.13
N GLU A 142 -4.55 4.47 -17.51
CA GLU A 142 -3.74 5.66 -17.18
C GLU A 142 -3.67 5.88 -15.67
N VAL A 143 -4.79 5.70 -14.95
CA VAL A 143 -4.81 5.77 -13.49
C VAL A 143 -3.92 4.69 -12.89
N VAL A 144 -4.09 3.43 -13.30
CA VAL A 144 -3.30 2.29 -12.80
C VAL A 144 -1.81 2.47 -13.08
N CYS A 145 -1.41 2.81 -14.31
CA CYS A 145 -0.01 2.98 -14.67
C CYS A 145 0.62 4.20 -13.97
N ARG A 146 -0.14 5.29 -13.79
CA ARG A 146 0.32 6.45 -13.00
C ARG A 146 0.51 6.07 -11.54
N GLU A 147 -0.43 5.34 -10.96
CA GLU A 147 -0.35 4.89 -9.57
C GLU A 147 0.86 3.96 -9.36
N LEU A 148 1.10 3.02 -10.28
CA LEU A 148 2.24 2.09 -10.26
C LEU A 148 3.59 2.70 -10.67
N GLY A 149 3.62 3.96 -11.13
CA GLY A 149 4.86 4.62 -11.58
C GLY A 149 5.41 4.08 -12.92
N CYS A 150 4.55 3.49 -13.75
CA CYS A 150 4.89 2.90 -15.05
C CYS A 150 4.82 3.89 -16.22
N GLY A 151 4.37 5.13 -15.98
CA GLY A 151 4.19 6.14 -17.03
C GLY A 151 2.87 5.96 -17.78
N ALA A 152 2.85 6.34 -19.07
CA ALA A 152 1.65 6.20 -19.89
C ALA A 152 1.46 4.73 -20.35
N PRO A 153 0.22 4.20 -20.31
CA PRO A 153 -0.07 2.84 -20.77
C PRO A 153 0.23 2.67 -22.27
N ALA A 154 0.98 1.63 -22.61
CA ALA A 154 1.34 1.32 -24.00
C ALA A 154 0.24 0.54 -24.74
N GLU A 155 -0.52 -0.31 -24.03
CA GLU A 155 -1.57 -1.16 -24.59
C GLU A 155 -2.57 -1.58 -23.49
N VAL A 156 -3.87 -1.62 -23.82
CA VAL A 156 -4.92 -2.19 -22.97
C VAL A 156 -5.56 -3.38 -23.69
N ARG A 157 -5.38 -4.59 -23.13
CA ARG A 157 -5.93 -5.84 -23.69
C ARG A 157 -7.11 -6.31 -22.84
N GLY A 158 -8.21 -6.70 -23.48
CA GLY A 158 -9.43 -7.16 -22.81
C GLY A 158 -10.73 -6.69 -23.47
N GLN A 159 -10.69 -5.67 -24.32
CA GLN A 159 -11.85 -5.28 -25.11
C GLN A 159 -12.17 -6.36 -26.14
N LEU A 160 -13.18 -7.19 -25.85
CA LEU A 160 -13.84 -7.99 -26.87
C LEU A 160 -14.52 -7.01 -27.84
N ARG A 161 -13.79 -6.57 -28.86
CA ARG A 161 -14.38 -5.93 -30.03
C ARG A 161 -15.18 -7.01 -30.74
N LEU A 162 -16.48 -7.08 -30.47
CA LEU A 162 -17.41 -7.67 -31.41
C LEU A 162 -17.31 -6.84 -32.68
N ALA A 163 -16.51 -7.32 -33.63
CA ALA A 163 -16.56 -6.86 -35.00
C ALA A 163 -17.99 -7.16 -35.50
N GLY A 164 -18.72 -6.10 -35.84
CA GLY A 164 -20.02 -6.19 -36.51
C GLY A 164 -19.90 -6.71 -37.94
#